data_AF-A0A6A6L2Q0-F1
#
_entry.id   AF-A0A6A6L2Q0-F1
#
_cell.length_a   1.000
_cell.length_b   1.000
_cell.length_c   1.000
_cell.angle_alpha   90.00
_cell.angle_beta   90.00
_cell.angle_gamma   90.00
#
_symmetry.space_group_name_H-M   'P 1'
#
loop_
_entity.id
_entity.type
_entity.pdbx_description
1 polymer ?
#
loop_
_entity_poly.entity_id
_entity_poly.type
_entity_poly.pdbx_seq_one_letter_code
_entity_poly.pdbx_strand_id
1 'polypeptide(L)'
;MEKLTFCCMLLLSLVAISRAKFPDDHHHLPLPRSTFPSVQAGKLIRELNLFPAKDVNVLRDGDAGLLDGRNRIVEKRFRFPNVVDDEFGGVSVEDLGHHAGYYKIANSHAARMFYFFFESRNSKKDPVVIWLTGGPGVAASNLLYVDQPIGTGFSFSSDIRDIRHNEQGVSNDLYDFLQGFAIGNGLTDPAIQYGAYTDYALDMGLIKQSDYNRINKVLPVCEMAIKLCGTDGTVSCMASYFVCNSIFSSIMSRAGDINYYDIRKKCEGSLCYDFSNLEKFLNLKSVRDSLGVGDISFVSCSPTVYQAMLMDWMRNLEAGIPALLEDGIKLLVYAGEYDLICNWLGNSRWVHAMEWSGQKDFVASSEVPFEVDGSEAGVLRSHGPLAFLKVNNAGHMVPMDQPKASLEMLKRWTHGKLSEGTAYPEKLMGKQEHNDIEQDPFLEWSIIALKKGIPSELIEDSKFVPLNADDPVYGPPALLLMGFELDEALKIRQLLKELGGEFLQVIFCTEDMIPQSLWEAMHTSQPNLETVQIAKSLPRICILSGLSGEEMMMFIDAFPETGLEAAAFAALVPNSANKPLQELIDEIMGDHEMLENNPAHHRREQI
;
A
#
# COMPACT_ATOMS: atom_id res chain seq x y z
N MET A 1 32.99 -20.17 48.55
CA MET A 1 32.17 -21.26 48.00
C MET A 1 31.77 -20.83 46.60
N GLU A 2 32.64 -20.89 45.59
CA GLU A 2 33.01 -22.07 44.77
C GLU A 2 31.81 -22.96 44.40
N LYS A 3 31.60 -23.52 43.21
CA LYS A 3 32.02 -23.34 41.79
C LYS A 3 31.38 -24.56 41.06
N LEU A 4 31.19 -24.48 39.74
CA LEU A 4 31.18 -25.61 38.77
C LEU A 4 29.99 -26.62 38.78
N THR A 5 29.67 -27.44 37.77
CA THR A 5 29.84 -27.57 36.30
C THR A 5 29.36 -28.99 35.91
N PHE A 6 28.91 -29.18 34.65
CA PHE A 6 28.90 -30.41 33.83
C PHE A 6 27.94 -31.62 34.09
N CYS A 7 27.13 -31.89 33.05
CA CYS A 7 27.11 -33.08 32.17
C CYS A 7 27.12 -34.52 32.76
N CYS A 8 26.09 -35.31 32.44
CA CYS A 8 26.03 -36.79 32.39
C CYS A 8 24.65 -37.16 31.79
N MET A 9 24.39 -38.20 31.00
CA MET A 9 25.17 -39.23 30.30
C MET A 9 24.18 -40.05 29.44
N LEU A 10 24.67 -40.58 28.32
CA LEU A 10 24.08 -41.63 27.48
C LEU A 10 23.80 -42.93 28.26
N LEU A 11 22.78 -43.69 27.85
CA LEU A 11 22.65 -45.16 27.97
C LEU A 11 21.73 -45.64 26.82
N LEU A 12 22.23 -46.11 25.67
CA LEU A 12 22.56 -47.52 25.31
C LEU A 12 21.42 -48.54 25.50
N SER A 13 20.87 -49.07 24.39
CA SER A 13 20.97 -50.51 24.06
C SER A 13 20.40 -50.84 22.66
N LEU A 14 21.17 -51.66 21.96
CA LEU A 14 20.95 -52.28 20.64
C LEU A 14 20.04 -53.51 20.73
N VAL A 15 19.26 -53.80 19.68
CA VAL A 15 19.13 -55.16 19.09
C VAL A 15 18.91 -55.04 17.58
N ALA A 16 19.69 -55.80 16.80
CA ALA A 16 19.60 -55.94 15.35
C ALA A 16 19.05 -57.32 14.95
N ILE A 17 18.81 -57.49 13.64
CA ILE A 17 18.65 -58.72 12.81
C ILE A 17 17.20 -59.02 12.36
N SER A 18 16.91 -58.83 11.06
CA SER A 18 16.95 -59.92 10.05
C SER A 18 16.75 -59.40 8.62
N ARG A 19 17.37 -60.09 7.65
CA ARG A 19 17.26 -59.91 6.19
C ARG A 19 16.38 -61.02 5.60
N ALA A 20 15.64 -60.73 4.54
CA ALA A 20 15.20 -61.70 3.54
C ALA A 20 15.17 -61.08 2.12
N LYS A 21 15.62 -61.86 1.12
CA LYS A 21 15.75 -61.58 -0.35
C LYS A 21 14.47 -61.98 -1.12
N PHE A 22 14.13 -61.41 -2.29
CA PHE A 22 14.46 -61.81 -3.70
C PHE A 22 13.42 -61.10 -4.65
N PRO A 23 13.45 -61.16 -6.02
CA PRO A 23 14.53 -61.13 -7.05
C PRO A 23 14.26 -60.18 -8.28
N ASP A 24 15.20 -60.19 -9.24
CA ASP A 24 15.34 -59.54 -10.58
C ASP A 24 14.16 -59.61 -11.59
N ASP A 25 14.00 -58.65 -12.53
CA ASP A 25 14.69 -58.66 -13.86
C ASP A 25 14.27 -57.56 -14.90
N HIS A 26 15.27 -57.14 -15.69
CA HIS A 26 15.35 -56.61 -17.08
C HIS A 26 14.81 -55.22 -17.60
N HIS A 27 15.78 -54.30 -17.77
CA HIS A 27 16.22 -53.53 -18.98
C HIS A 27 15.28 -52.70 -19.90
N HIS A 28 15.43 -51.35 -19.92
CA HIS A 28 16.20 -50.51 -20.89
C HIS A 28 15.81 -49.00 -20.82
N LEU A 29 16.81 -48.11 -20.85
CA LEU A 29 16.77 -46.62 -20.82
C LEU A 29 16.69 -46.02 -22.25
N PRO A 30 16.14 -44.78 -22.50
CA PRO A 30 16.85 -43.51 -22.23
C PRO A 30 16.01 -42.28 -21.77
N LEU A 31 16.71 -41.29 -21.18
CA LEU A 31 16.31 -39.96 -20.62
C LEU A 31 15.61 -39.02 -21.64
N PRO A 32 14.85 -37.93 -21.28
CA PRO A 32 15.13 -36.98 -20.17
C PRO A 32 13.92 -36.32 -19.44
N ARG A 33 14.26 -35.44 -18.49
CA ARG A 33 13.51 -34.30 -17.90
C ARG A 33 12.98 -34.46 -16.47
N SER A 34 13.28 -33.41 -15.72
CA SER A 34 13.05 -33.17 -14.30
C SER A 34 11.60 -33.28 -13.88
N THR A 35 11.31 -34.21 -12.96
CA THR A 35 10.13 -34.14 -12.11
C THR A 35 10.49 -33.37 -10.84
N PHE A 36 10.09 -32.11 -10.80
CA PHE A 36 10.08 -31.30 -9.57
C PHE A 36 8.98 -31.80 -8.61
N PRO A 37 9.16 -31.70 -7.28
CA PRO A 37 8.32 -32.39 -6.30
C PRO A 37 7.16 -31.51 -5.81
N SER A 38 5.96 -31.69 -6.38
CA SER A 38 4.73 -31.03 -5.90
C SER A 38 4.12 -31.70 -4.65
N VAL A 39 4.61 -32.85 -4.22
CA VAL A 39 4.09 -33.56 -3.03
C VAL A 39 4.73 -33.05 -1.72
N GLN A 40 5.89 -32.40 -1.77
CA GLN A 40 6.51 -31.76 -0.59
C GLN A 40 5.93 -30.36 -0.31
N ALA A 41 5.47 -29.63 -1.34
CA ALA A 41 4.77 -28.35 -1.16
C ALA A 41 3.43 -28.55 -0.42
N GLY A 42 2.64 -29.57 -0.79
CA GLY A 42 1.37 -29.85 -0.12
C GLY A 42 1.50 -30.28 1.36
N LYS A 43 2.65 -30.85 1.75
CA LYS A 43 2.95 -31.23 3.14
C LYS A 43 3.48 -30.05 3.96
N LEU A 44 4.29 -29.18 3.36
CA LEU A 44 4.78 -27.93 3.97
C LEU A 44 3.66 -26.91 4.22
N ILE A 45 2.66 -26.86 3.32
CA ILE A 45 1.46 -26.00 3.46
C ILE A 45 0.56 -26.45 4.64
N ARG A 46 0.53 -27.75 4.95
CA ARG A 46 -0.20 -28.27 6.12
C ARG A 46 0.61 -28.18 7.42
N GLU A 47 1.94 -28.14 7.34
CA GLU A 47 2.84 -28.05 8.51
C GLU A 47 3.18 -26.59 8.92
N LEU A 48 2.81 -25.58 8.11
CA LEU A 48 3.03 -24.14 8.39
C LEU A 48 1.78 -23.31 8.70
N ASN A 49 0.64 -23.93 9.03
CA ASN A 49 -0.47 -23.23 9.68
C ASN A 49 -0.91 -23.95 10.96
N LEU A 50 -0.02 -23.93 11.95
CA LEU A 50 -0.33 -24.23 13.33
C LEU A 50 -1.41 -23.25 13.82
N PHE A 51 -2.65 -23.74 13.84
CA PHE A 51 -3.82 -23.10 14.43
C PHE A 51 -3.47 -22.33 15.73
N PRO A 52 -3.52 -20.98 15.74
CA PRO A 52 -3.93 -20.30 16.95
C PRO A 52 -5.44 -20.54 17.10
N ALA A 53 -5.84 -21.21 18.17
CA ALA A 53 -7.23 -21.50 18.47
C ALA A 53 -8.01 -20.24 18.97
N LYS A 54 -7.90 -19.09 18.26
CA LYS A 54 -8.33 -17.69 18.58
C LYS A 54 -7.25 -16.82 19.24
N ASP A 55 -7.17 -15.49 19.13
CA ASP A 55 -7.88 -14.42 18.41
C ASP A 55 -6.86 -13.34 17.96
N VAL A 56 -7.02 -12.79 16.75
CA VAL A 56 -6.49 -11.48 16.32
C VAL A 56 -7.50 -10.89 15.35
N ASN A 57 -8.13 -9.75 15.70
CA ASN A 57 -8.88 -8.79 14.86
C ASN A 57 -9.48 -9.26 13.52
N VAL A 58 -10.07 -10.46 13.49
CA VAL A 58 -10.86 -10.99 12.38
C VAL A 58 -12.24 -11.26 12.97
N LEU A 59 -13.21 -10.43 12.59
CA LEU A 59 -14.61 -10.62 12.96
C LEU A 59 -15.06 -11.99 12.42
N ARG A 60 -15.60 -12.83 13.28
CA ARG A 60 -16.24 -14.08 12.86
C ARG A 60 -17.57 -13.77 12.18
N ASP A 61 -17.89 -14.51 11.12
CA ASP A 61 -19.21 -14.54 10.51
C ASP A 61 -20.27 -14.80 11.59
N GLY A 62 -20.97 -13.74 11.98
CA GLY A 62 -21.93 -13.74 13.10
C GLY A 62 -22.20 -12.34 13.67
N ASP A 63 -21.18 -11.47 13.74
CA ASP A 63 -21.31 -10.12 14.33
C ASP A 63 -21.37 -8.98 13.29
N ALA A 64 -21.41 -9.31 11.99
CA ALA A 64 -21.59 -8.34 10.91
C ALA A 64 -22.95 -7.62 10.95
N GLY A 65 -23.90 -8.09 11.77
CA GLY A 65 -25.26 -7.55 11.89
C GLY A 65 -25.37 -6.19 12.59
N LEU A 66 -24.28 -5.59 13.07
CA LEU A 66 -24.31 -4.29 13.76
C LEU A 66 -23.92 -3.09 12.89
N LEU A 67 -23.52 -3.29 11.62
CA LEU A 67 -23.11 -2.20 10.73
C LEU A 67 -23.75 -2.39 9.34
N ASP A 68 -24.78 -1.58 9.05
CA ASP A 68 -25.67 -1.62 7.89
C ASP A 68 -24.92 -1.77 6.54
N GLY A 69 -25.42 -2.66 5.68
CA GLY A 69 -24.79 -3.20 4.47
C GLY A 69 -24.87 -2.29 3.25
N ARG A 70 -24.44 -1.03 3.36
CA ARG A 70 -24.24 -0.14 2.20
C ARG A 70 -22.76 0.16 2.03
N ASN A 71 -22.30 0.33 0.78
CA ASN A 71 -20.98 0.86 0.42
C ASN A 71 -20.80 2.30 0.93
N ARG A 72 -20.76 2.48 2.26
CA ARG A 72 -20.70 3.78 2.91
C ARG A 72 -19.68 3.75 4.02
N ILE A 73 -18.92 4.84 4.10
CA ILE A 73 -18.13 5.20 5.27
C ILE A 73 -19.08 5.20 6.48
N VAL A 74 -18.77 4.42 7.51
CA VAL A 74 -19.51 4.45 8.77
C VAL A 74 -18.86 5.49 9.67
N GLU A 75 -19.30 6.74 9.54
CA GLU A 75 -18.83 7.85 10.35
C GLU A 75 -19.66 8.03 11.60
N LYS A 76 -18.99 8.11 12.75
CA LYS A 76 -19.59 8.65 13.96
C LYS A 76 -18.83 9.89 14.39
N ARG A 77 -19.56 11.01 14.50
CA ARG A 77 -19.10 12.15 15.29
C ARG A 77 -19.19 11.78 16.76
N PHE A 78 -18.12 11.92 17.51
CA PHE A 78 -18.06 11.48 18.90
C PHE A 78 -17.50 12.56 19.82
N ARG A 79 -17.75 12.39 21.12
CA ARG A 79 -17.29 13.28 22.19
C ARG A 79 -16.66 12.43 23.27
N PHE A 80 -15.48 12.79 23.77
CA PHE A 80 -14.85 12.10 24.90
C PHE A 80 -15.53 12.49 26.21
N PRO A 81 -16.33 11.61 26.84
CA PRO A 81 -17.19 12.06 27.94
C PRO A 81 -16.44 12.41 29.23
N ASN A 82 -15.15 12.05 29.36
CA ASN A 82 -14.43 12.06 30.64
C ASN A 82 -12.91 12.38 30.53
N VAL A 83 -12.45 13.16 29.54
CA VAL A 83 -10.99 13.35 29.29
C VAL A 83 -10.43 14.69 29.75
N VAL A 84 -11.24 15.64 30.23
CA VAL A 84 -10.71 16.90 30.76
C VAL A 84 -11.55 17.35 31.96
N ASP A 85 -11.02 17.17 33.17
CA ASP A 85 -11.31 18.09 34.28
C ASP A 85 -10.60 19.42 33.96
N ASP A 86 -11.24 20.53 34.32
CA ASP A 86 -10.93 21.96 34.05
C ASP A 86 -9.48 22.45 34.34
N GLU A 87 -8.51 21.57 34.64
CA GLU A 87 -7.13 21.93 34.99
C GLU A 87 -6.18 22.12 33.80
N PHE A 88 -6.54 21.69 32.58
CA PHE A 88 -5.72 21.87 31.37
C PHE A 88 -6.36 22.81 30.34
N GLY A 89 -6.49 24.09 30.71
CA GLY A 89 -6.45 25.22 29.78
C GLY A 89 -7.27 25.10 28.47
N GLY A 90 -8.60 25.14 28.59
CA GLY A 90 -9.47 25.77 27.58
C GLY A 90 -9.60 25.11 26.21
N VAL A 91 -9.13 23.88 25.99
CA VAL A 91 -9.47 23.11 24.77
C VAL A 91 -10.79 22.39 25.01
N SER A 92 -11.84 22.72 24.26
CA SER A 92 -13.14 22.09 24.44
C SER A 92 -13.11 20.65 23.92
N VAL A 93 -13.91 19.76 24.52
CA VAL A 93 -14.04 18.35 24.09
C VAL A 93 -14.55 18.26 22.64
N GLU A 94 -15.25 19.28 22.15
CA GLU A 94 -15.63 19.40 20.74
C GLU A 94 -14.44 19.53 19.77
N ASP A 95 -13.25 19.95 20.23
CA ASP A 95 -12.05 20.20 19.40
C ASP A 95 -11.06 19.02 19.35
N LEU A 96 -11.39 17.90 20.00
CA LEU A 96 -10.48 16.77 20.23
C LEU A 96 -10.83 15.51 19.42
N GLY A 97 -11.66 15.62 18.39
CA GLY A 97 -11.96 14.51 17.48
C GLY A 97 -13.26 14.74 16.73
N HIS A 98 -13.21 14.76 15.40
CA HIS A 98 -14.37 15.11 14.58
C HIS A 98 -15.01 13.87 13.96
N HIS A 99 -14.20 12.92 13.49
CA HIS A 99 -14.68 11.71 12.81
C HIS A 99 -13.81 10.50 13.17
N ALA A 100 -14.43 9.37 13.51
CA ALA A 100 -13.77 8.06 13.51
C ALA A 100 -14.69 7.01 12.90
N GLY A 101 -14.09 5.98 12.32
CA GLY A 101 -14.86 4.94 11.64
C GLY A 101 -13.98 3.92 10.92
N TYR A 102 -14.63 3.10 10.10
CA TYR A 102 -13.98 2.14 9.23
C TYR A 102 -14.23 2.46 7.76
N TYR A 103 -13.18 2.33 6.97
CA TYR A 103 -13.27 2.25 5.52
C TYR A 103 -13.12 0.80 5.07
N LYS A 104 -14.04 0.32 4.23
CA LYS A 104 -13.92 -1.01 3.61
C LYS A 104 -12.93 -0.93 2.44
N ILE A 105 -11.91 -1.78 2.45
CA ILE A 105 -10.96 -1.85 1.34
C ILE A 105 -11.65 -2.61 0.20
N ALA A 106 -11.80 -1.97 -0.95
CA ALA A 106 -12.56 -2.48 -2.10
C ALA A 106 -12.07 -3.86 -2.56
N ASN A 107 -10.75 -4.04 -2.66
CA ASN A 107 -10.10 -5.25 -3.17
C ASN A 107 -9.59 -6.14 -2.02
N SER A 108 -10.47 -6.41 -1.05
CA SER A 108 -10.14 -7.28 0.07
C SER A 108 -11.33 -8.16 0.43
N HIS A 109 -11.07 -9.38 0.91
CA HIS A 109 -12.15 -10.29 1.31
C HIS A 109 -13.11 -9.66 2.34
N ALA A 110 -12.55 -9.03 3.38
CA ALA A 110 -13.33 -8.40 4.45
C ALA A 110 -12.55 -7.29 5.19
N ALA A 111 -11.46 -6.78 4.60
CA ALA A 111 -10.58 -5.86 5.31
C ALA A 111 -11.23 -4.48 5.45
N ARG A 112 -11.01 -3.90 6.63
CA ARG A 112 -11.48 -2.57 6.98
C ARG A 112 -10.37 -1.81 7.69
N MET A 113 -10.09 -0.59 7.24
CA MET A 113 -9.12 0.29 7.88
C MET A 113 -9.83 1.23 8.85
N PHE A 114 -9.40 1.22 10.11
CA PHE A 114 -9.85 2.20 11.09
C PHE A 114 -9.14 3.52 10.86
N TYR A 115 -9.89 4.62 10.98
CA TYR A 115 -9.33 5.96 10.94
C TYR A 115 -9.90 6.83 12.05
N PHE A 116 -9.12 7.85 12.39
CA PHE A 116 -9.45 8.83 13.40
C PHE A 116 -8.94 10.18 12.92
N PHE A 117 -9.88 11.05 12.56
CA PHE A 117 -9.64 12.31 11.87
C PHE A 117 -10.00 13.52 12.74
N PHE A 118 -9.14 14.53 12.63
CA PHE A 118 -9.22 15.80 13.34
C PHE A 118 -9.10 16.91 12.30
N GLU A 119 -10.09 17.83 12.25
CA GLU A 119 -9.94 19.03 11.42
C GLU A 119 -8.96 20.00 12.07
N SER A 120 -8.37 20.88 11.27
CA SER A 120 -7.52 21.95 11.80
C SER A 120 -8.29 22.83 12.79
N ARG A 121 -7.60 23.20 13.87
CA ARG A 121 -8.09 24.16 14.89
C ARG A 121 -8.08 25.61 14.40
N ASN A 122 -7.41 25.90 13.27
CA ASN A 122 -7.21 27.27 12.80
C ASN A 122 -8.04 27.58 11.55
N SER A 123 -7.89 26.76 10.50
CA SER A 123 -8.44 27.08 9.18
C SER A 123 -8.78 25.83 8.39
N LYS A 124 -9.92 25.86 7.69
CA LYS A 124 -10.32 24.82 6.72
C LYS A 124 -9.44 24.80 5.46
N LYS A 125 -8.56 25.79 5.28
CA LYS A 125 -7.58 25.84 4.20
C LYS A 125 -6.24 25.20 4.59
N ASP A 126 -6.08 24.80 5.85
CA ASP A 126 -4.86 24.12 6.28
C ASP A 126 -4.78 22.73 5.63
N PRO A 127 -3.57 22.26 5.27
CA PRO A 127 -3.42 20.99 4.58
C PRO A 127 -3.82 19.81 5.47
N VAL A 128 -4.33 18.76 4.83
CA VAL A 128 -4.58 17.47 5.47
C VAL A 128 -3.25 16.73 5.63
N VAL A 129 -2.97 16.25 6.83
CA VAL A 129 -1.76 15.45 7.12
C VAL A 129 -2.18 14.03 7.48
N ILE A 130 -1.64 13.05 6.76
CA ILE A 130 -1.76 11.62 7.11
C ILE A 130 -0.57 11.24 7.99
N TRP A 131 -0.81 10.55 9.10
CA TRP A 131 0.23 10.16 10.06
C TRP A 131 0.39 8.64 10.17
N LEU A 132 1.37 8.08 9.46
CA LEU A 132 1.65 6.65 9.50
C LEU A 132 2.66 6.34 10.61
N THR A 133 2.31 5.43 11.53
CA THR A 133 3.29 4.83 12.46
C THR A 133 3.94 3.59 11.84
N GLY A 134 5.11 3.21 12.34
CA GLY A 134 5.90 2.07 11.84
C GLY A 134 5.57 0.73 12.51
N GLY A 135 6.62 0.03 12.97
CA GLY A 135 6.52 -1.29 13.61
C GLY A 135 7.38 -2.34 12.89
N PRO A 136 6.89 -2.99 11.83
CA PRO A 136 5.55 -2.90 11.22
C PRO A 136 4.43 -3.46 12.11
N GLY A 137 3.22 -2.91 11.99
CA GLY A 137 2.04 -3.35 12.75
C GLY A 137 1.77 -2.60 14.04
N VAL A 138 2.36 -1.41 14.23
CA VAL A 138 1.97 -0.47 15.29
C VAL A 138 0.67 0.22 14.89
N ALA A 139 -0.25 0.39 15.82
CA ALA A 139 -1.52 1.03 15.52
C ALA A 139 -1.33 2.53 15.22
N ALA A 140 -1.85 2.98 14.07
CA ALA A 140 -2.18 4.37 13.76
C ALA A 140 -3.50 4.40 12.98
N SER A 141 -4.21 5.52 13.06
CA SER A 141 -5.50 5.70 12.40
C SER A 141 -5.32 6.70 11.27
N ASN A 142 -5.59 6.32 10.02
CA ASN A 142 -5.20 7.09 8.84
C ASN A 142 -6.23 7.00 7.72
N LEU A 143 -6.61 8.14 7.15
CA LEU A 143 -7.45 8.17 5.96
C LEU A 143 -7.40 9.52 5.25
N LEU A 144 -7.29 9.46 3.94
CA LEU A 144 -7.45 10.59 3.04
C LEU A 144 -8.39 10.16 1.92
N TYR A 145 -9.45 10.90 1.71
CA TYR A 145 -10.29 10.78 0.53
C TYR A 145 -10.01 11.96 -0.38
N VAL A 146 -9.68 11.66 -1.63
CA VAL A 146 -9.51 12.65 -2.69
C VAL A 146 -10.59 12.36 -3.71
N ASP A 147 -11.56 13.26 -3.83
CA ASP A 147 -12.46 13.23 -4.97
C ASP A 147 -11.65 13.60 -6.22
N GLN A 148 -11.57 12.70 -7.19
CA GLN A 148 -10.76 12.90 -8.39
C GLN A 148 -11.40 12.22 -9.59
N PRO A 149 -11.18 12.71 -10.84
CA PRO A 149 -10.48 13.96 -11.20
C PRO A 149 -11.28 15.25 -10.89
N ILE A 150 -10.74 16.41 -11.25
CA ILE A 150 -11.45 17.71 -11.20
C ILE A 150 -12.80 17.57 -11.93
N GLY A 151 -13.90 17.89 -11.23
CA GLY A 151 -15.27 17.71 -11.69
C GLY A 151 -16.03 16.56 -10.99
N THR A 152 -15.33 15.69 -10.25
CA THR A 152 -15.92 14.57 -9.48
C THR A 152 -16.20 14.98 -8.05
N GLY A 153 -17.37 14.60 -7.51
CA GLY A 153 -17.71 14.80 -6.09
C GLY A 153 -17.67 16.28 -5.67
N PHE A 154 -16.83 16.61 -4.70
CA PHE A 154 -16.55 17.98 -4.26
C PHE A 154 -15.33 18.62 -4.95
N SER A 155 -14.60 17.90 -5.80
CA SER A 155 -13.53 18.48 -6.61
C SER A 155 -14.14 19.22 -7.80
N PHE A 156 -13.93 20.54 -7.88
CA PHE A 156 -14.57 21.42 -8.87
C PHE A 156 -13.54 22.35 -9.53
N SER A 157 -13.86 22.81 -10.75
CA SER A 157 -13.22 23.97 -11.39
C SER A 157 -14.28 24.96 -11.88
N SER A 158 -13.93 26.24 -11.94
CA SER A 158 -14.72 27.29 -12.59
C SER A 158 -14.47 27.39 -14.10
N ASP A 159 -13.51 26.63 -14.64
CA ASP A 159 -13.17 26.58 -16.06
C ASP A 159 -13.27 25.15 -16.59
N ILE A 160 -14.10 24.95 -17.60
CA ILE A 160 -14.34 23.63 -18.20
C ILE A 160 -13.08 23.03 -18.85
N ARG A 161 -12.06 23.86 -19.13
CA ARG A 161 -10.78 23.40 -19.68
C ARG A 161 -9.92 22.61 -18.69
N ASP A 162 -10.22 22.69 -17.39
CA ASP A 162 -9.48 21.96 -16.35
C ASP A 162 -9.95 20.51 -16.18
N ILE A 163 -11.04 20.11 -16.84
CA ILE A 163 -11.50 18.73 -16.85
C ILE A 163 -10.49 17.85 -17.60
N ARG A 164 -9.99 16.81 -16.94
CA ARG A 164 -9.00 15.90 -17.53
C ARG A 164 -9.68 14.90 -18.46
N HIS A 165 -9.02 14.66 -19.60
CA HIS A 165 -9.55 13.81 -20.68
C HIS A 165 -8.70 12.55 -20.92
N ASN A 166 -7.73 12.26 -20.04
CA ASN A 166 -6.92 11.06 -20.07
C ASN A 166 -6.34 10.76 -18.68
N GLU A 167 -5.97 9.51 -18.43
CA GLU A 167 -5.40 9.04 -17.16
C GLU A 167 -4.08 9.75 -16.81
N GLN A 168 -3.29 10.18 -17.80
CA GLN A 168 -2.10 11.00 -17.54
C GLN A 168 -2.47 12.34 -16.89
N GLY A 169 -3.52 13.00 -17.36
CA GLY A 169 -4.02 14.25 -16.78
C GLY A 169 -4.60 14.05 -15.38
N VAL A 170 -5.33 12.95 -15.17
CA VAL A 170 -5.85 12.55 -13.86
C VAL A 170 -4.72 12.26 -12.87
N SER A 171 -3.72 11.49 -13.31
CA SER A 171 -2.50 11.20 -12.55
C SER A 171 -1.73 12.49 -12.25
N ASN A 172 -1.62 13.42 -13.19
CA ASN A 172 -0.97 14.71 -12.97
C ASN A 172 -1.72 15.54 -11.90
N ASP A 173 -3.05 15.53 -11.89
CA ASP A 173 -3.84 16.23 -10.86
C ASP A 173 -3.69 15.58 -9.47
N LEU A 174 -3.71 14.25 -9.39
CA LEU A 174 -3.51 13.53 -8.13
C LEU A 174 -2.07 13.65 -7.63
N TYR A 175 -1.13 13.74 -8.56
CA TYR A 175 0.27 14.03 -8.31
C TYR A 175 0.46 15.46 -7.79
N ASP A 176 -0.16 16.47 -8.43
CA ASP A 176 -0.17 17.86 -7.97
C ASP A 176 -0.88 18.01 -6.60
N PHE A 177 -1.87 17.14 -6.33
CA PHE A 177 -2.52 17.05 -5.03
C PHE A 177 -1.55 16.57 -3.92
N LEU A 178 -0.61 15.67 -4.24
CA LEU A 178 0.43 15.24 -3.31
C LEU A 178 1.51 16.33 -3.20
N GLN A 179 1.44 17.15 -2.15
CA GLN A 179 2.39 18.28 -2.02
C GLN A 179 3.77 17.90 -1.47
N GLY A 180 3.88 16.77 -0.78
CA GLY A 180 5.10 16.36 -0.10
C GLY A 180 4.88 15.25 0.92
N PHE A 181 5.98 14.65 1.38
CA PHE A 181 5.98 13.68 2.47
C PHE A 181 7.15 13.94 3.43
N ALA A 182 6.97 13.50 4.68
CA ALA A 182 7.98 13.63 5.71
C ALA A 182 8.25 12.28 6.39
N ILE A 183 9.52 11.94 6.59
CA ILE A 183 9.96 10.69 7.21
C ILE A 183 10.68 11.03 8.52
N GLY A 184 10.06 10.66 9.64
CA GLY A 184 10.63 10.81 10.99
C GLY A 184 11.28 9.52 11.45
N ASN A 185 12.58 9.55 11.76
CA ASN A 185 13.31 8.40 12.32
C ASN A 185 13.03 7.09 11.54
N GLY A 186 13.10 7.17 10.21
CA GLY A 186 12.74 6.05 9.32
C GLY A 186 13.87 5.03 9.12
N LEU A 187 13.48 3.84 8.69
CA LEU A 187 14.34 2.85 8.04
C LEU A 187 13.97 2.81 6.55
N THR A 188 14.84 3.36 5.71
CA THR A 188 14.57 3.67 4.30
C THR A 188 15.58 2.98 3.38
N ASP A 189 16.88 3.14 3.70
CA ASP A 189 17.98 2.41 3.06
C ASP A 189 18.72 1.59 4.13
N PRO A 190 18.35 0.32 4.32
CA PRO A 190 19.00 -0.55 5.29
C PRO A 190 20.50 -0.72 5.05
N ALA A 191 20.99 -0.70 3.80
CA ALA A 191 22.40 -0.93 3.53
C ALA A 191 23.26 0.19 4.13
N ILE A 192 22.84 1.44 3.93
CA ILE A 192 23.54 2.60 4.48
C ILE A 192 23.29 2.73 5.99
N GLN A 193 22.06 2.55 6.44
CA GLN A 193 21.69 2.78 7.84
C GLN A 193 22.29 1.75 8.80
N TYR A 194 22.41 0.47 8.40
CA TYR A 194 23.06 -0.53 9.24
C TYR A 194 24.57 -0.24 9.42
N GLY A 195 25.21 0.36 8.42
CA GLY A 195 26.59 0.87 8.51
C GLY A 195 26.78 1.97 9.54
N ALA A 196 25.72 2.71 9.91
CA ALA A 196 25.79 3.80 10.88
C ALA A 196 25.67 3.35 12.34
N TYR A 197 25.13 2.15 12.61
CA TYR A 197 24.85 1.70 13.98
C TYR A 197 26.08 1.71 14.88
N THR A 198 27.19 1.17 14.40
CA THR A 198 28.40 1.02 15.21
C THR A 198 29.13 2.35 15.40
N ASP A 199 29.15 3.22 14.38
CA ASP A 199 29.70 4.57 14.47
C ASP A 199 28.92 5.38 15.52
N TYR A 200 27.58 5.43 15.37
CA TYR A 200 26.72 6.12 16.32
C TYR A 200 26.83 5.54 17.73
N ALA A 201 26.82 4.21 17.88
CA ALA A 201 26.95 3.57 19.19
C ALA A 201 28.32 3.83 19.86
N LEU A 202 29.39 3.96 19.08
CA LEU A 202 30.72 4.29 19.60
C LEU A 202 30.77 5.75 20.04
N ASP A 203 30.27 6.67 19.21
CA ASP A 203 30.25 8.11 19.48
C ASP A 203 29.41 8.45 20.71
N MET A 204 28.29 7.74 20.89
CA MET A 204 27.42 7.89 22.06
C MET A 204 27.89 7.08 23.28
N GLY A 205 29.04 6.41 23.20
CA GLY A 205 29.64 5.67 24.33
C GLY A 205 28.90 4.40 24.74
N LEU A 206 28.03 3.85 23.88
CA LEU A 206 27.29 2.61 24.12
C LEU A 206 28.15 1.36 23.95
N ILE A 207 29.18 1.45 23.12
CA ILE A 207 30.14 0.38 22.88
C ILE A 207 31.58 0.91 22.97
N LYS A 208 32.53 0.00 23.20
CA LYS A 208 33.96 0.33 23.19
C LYS A 208 34.55 0.14 21.80
N GLN A 209 35.72 0.73 21.55
CA GLN A 209 36.46 0.54 20.29
C GLN A 209 36.70 -0.94 19.93
N SER A 210 36.92 -1.81 20.93
CA SER A 210 37.08 -3.25 20.70
C SER A 210 35.80 -3.92 20.19
N ASP A 211 34.64 -3.48 20.67
CA ASP A 211 33.34 -3.98 20.22
C ASP A 211 33.03 -3.46 18.82
N TYR A 212 33.27 -2.16 18.57
CA TYR A 212 33.19 -1.55 17.24
C TYR A 212 33.97 -2.36 16.19
N ASN A 213 35.26 -2.61 16.45
CA ASN A 213 36.13 -3.37 15.55
C ASN A 213 35.65 -4.81 15.31
N ARG A 214 34.97 -5.41 16.28
CA ARG A 214 34.45 -6.78 16.18
C ARG A 214 33.14 -6.81 15.40
N ILE A 215 32.21 -5.91 15.71
CA ILE A 215 30.88 -5.85 15.10
C ILE A 215 30.99 -5.42 13.63
N ASN A 216 31.89 -4.49 13.30
CA ASN A 216 32.11 -4.04 11.91
C ASN A 216 32.59 -5.13 10.96
N LYS A 217 33.09 -6.27 11.45
CA LYS A 217 33.40 -7.42 10.59
C LYS A 217 32.17 -8.04 9.95
N VAL A 218 30.98 -7.79 10.50
CA VAL A 218 29.70 -8.28 9.98
C VAL A 218 29.16 -7.36 8.88
N LEU A 219 29.53 -6.07 8.87
CA LEU A 219 28.98 -5.07 7.95
C LEU A 219 29.09 -5.48 6.47
N PRO A 220 30.25 -5.91 5.94
CA PRO A 220 30.33 -6.29 4.53
C PRO A 220 29.41 -7.47 4.15
N VAL A 221 29.19 -8.39 5.10
CA VAL A 221 28.28 -9.52 4.89
C VAL A 221 26.83 -9.06 4.93
N CYS A 222 26.48 -8.14 5.83
CA CYS A 222 25.17 -7.52 5.89
C CYS A 222 24.86 -6.75 4.60
N GLU A 223 25.74 -5.84 4.17
CA GLU A 223 25.58 -5.07 2.93
C GLU A 223 25.40 -5.97 1.70
N MET A 224 26.21 -7.03 1.60
CA MET A 224 26.07 -8.02 0.53
C MET A 224 24.73 -8.75 0.59
N ALA A 225 24.28 -9.13 1.79
CA ALA A 225 22.99 -9.81 1.97
C ALA A 225 21.80 -8.90 1.62
N ILE A 226 21.86 -7.61 1.96
CA ILE A 226 20.86 -6.61 1.56
C ILE A 226 20.84 -6.45 0.04
N LYS A 227 22.01 -6.37 -0.60
CA LYS A 227 22.08 -6.31 -2.06
C LYS A 227 21.45 -7.53 -2.74
N LEU A 228 21.58 -8.72 -2.14
CA LEU A 228 20.96 -9.96 -2.62
C LEU A 228 19.46 -10.06 -2.32
N CYS A 229 18.96 -9.35 -1.30
CA CYS A 229 17.52 -9.20 -1.06
C CYS A 229 16.83 -8.51 -2.24
N GLY A 230 17.49 -7.47 -2.79
CA GLY A 230 16.96 -6.69 -3.91
C GLY A 230 15.66 -5.95 -3.55
N THR A 231 14.94 -5.51 -4.57
CA THR A 231 13.65 -4.81 -4.41
C THR A 231 12.46 -5.74 -4.27
N ASP A 232 12.60 -7.05 -4.56
CA ASP A 232 11.46 -7.94 -4.79
C ASP A 232 11.14 -8.88 -3.60
N GLY A 233 11.83 -8.74 -2.46
CA GLY A 233 11.38 -9.38 -1.22
C GLY A 233 11.53 -10.91 -1.15
N THR A 234 12.62 -11.48 -1.70
CA THR A 234 12.82 -12.95 -1.77
C THR A 234 13.35 -13.58 -0.47
N VAL A 235 13.57 -14.91 -0.43
CA VAL A 235 14.17 -15.65 0.73
C VAL A 235 15.50 -15.03 1.19
N SER A 236 16.25 -14.41 0.28
CA SER A 236 17.48 -13.66 0.56
C SER A 236 17.25 -12.51 1.56
N CYS A 237 16.07 -11.89 1.57
CA CYS A 237 15.70 -10.82 2.49
C CYS A 237 15.59 -11.29 3.94
N MET A 238 15.07 -12.49 4.16
CA MET A 238 15.00 -13.07 5.50
C MET A 238 16.39 -13.43 6.04
N ALA A 239 17.27 -13.97 5.19
CA ALA A 239 18.66 -14.21 5.58
C ALA A 239 19.40 -12.90 5.91
N SER A 240 19.19 -11.87 5.07
CA SER A 240 19.70 -10.51 5.31
C SER A 240 19.22 -9.95 6.65
N TYR A 241 17.92 -10.09 6.95
CA TYR A 241 17.32 -9.70 8.22
C TYR A 241 18.11 -10.24 9.42
N PHE A 242 18.37 -11.55 9.45
CA PHE A 242 19.08 -12.17 10.58
C PHE A 242 20.56 -11.75 10.66
N VAL A 243 21.25 -11.69 9.53
CA VAL A 243 22.67 -11.30 9.49
C VAL A 243 22.84 -9.87 9.99
N CYS A 244 22.08 -8.93 9.43
CA CYS A 244 22.17 -7.53 9.75
C CYS A 244 21.70 -7.22 11.17
N ASN A 245 20.60 -7.83 11.64
CA ASN A 245 20.13 -7.61 13.03
C ASN A 245 21.06 -8.16 14.10
N SER A 246 22.03 -9.02 13.74
CA SER A 246 23.09 -9.41 14.67
C SER A 246 24.01 -8.23 15.07
N ILE A 247 24.10 -7.18 14.24
CA ILE A 247 24.83 -5.93 14.53
C ILE A 247 24.14 -5.20 15.67
N PHE A 248 22.86 -4.87 15.49
CA PHE A 248 22.05 -4.17 16.49
C PHE A 248 21.95 -4.98 17.79
N SER A 249 21.66 -6.28 17.68
CA SER A 249 21.61 -7.20 18.82
C SER A 249 22.95 -7.26 19.56
N SER A 250 24.06 -7.18 18.82
CA SER A 250 25.38 -7.10 19.44
C SER A 250 25.52 -5.82 20.24
N ILE A 251 25.21 -4.65 19.68
CA ILE A 251 25.28 -3.36 20.39
C ILE A 251 24.44 -3.39 21.67
N MET A 252 23.18 -3.81 21.58
CA MET A 252 22.27 -3.86 22.72
C MET A 252 22.78 -4.75 23.85
N SER A 253 23.41 -5.89 23.53
CA SER A 253 23.96 -6.77 24.55
C SER A 253 25.17 -6.17 25.31
N ARG A 254 25.77 -5.07 24.82
CA ARG A 254 26.86 -4.35 25.51
C ARG A 254 26.33 -3.09 26.18
N ALA A 255 25.36 -2.42 25.57
CA ALA A 255 24.73 -1.20 26.09
C ALA A 255 23.87 -1.47 27.34
N GLY A 256 23.35 -2.69 27.50
CA GLY A 256 22.54 -3.09 28.65
C GLY A 256 21.07 -2.73 28.47
N ASP A 257 20.40 -2.38 29.56
CA ASP A 257 18.94 -2.14 29.62
C ASP A 257 18.53 -0.71 29.18
N ILE A 258 19.19 -0.23 28.14
CA ILE A 258 18.98 1.11 27.59
C ILE A 258 17.75 1.10 26.68
N ASN A 259 17.00 2.20 26.66
CA ASN A 259 15.92 2.36 25.70
C ASN A 259 16.52 2.66 24.32
N TYR A 260 16.32 1.75 23.36
CA TYR A 260 16.86 1.93 22.00
C TYR A 260 16.11 2.97 21.16
N TYR A 261 14.99 3.49 21.65
CA TYR A 261 14.30 4.64 21.09
C TYR A 261 14.79 5.97 21.68
N ASP A 262 15.41 5.97 22.86
CA ASP A 262 16.06 7.15 23.44
C ASP A 262 17.13 6.68 24.42
N ILE A 263 18.39 6.76 24.00
CA ILE A 263 19.50 6.20 24.74
C ILE A 263 19.76 6.88 26.09
N ARG A 264 19.07 7.99 26.40
CA ARG A 264 19.14 8.65 27.70
C ARG A 264 18.23 8.00 28.74
N LYS A 265 17.31 7.12 28.30
CA LYS A 265 16.29 6.46 29.12
C LYS A 265 16.60 4.99 29.33
N LYS A 266 15.96 4.39 30.34
CA LYS A 266 15.93 2.93 30.51
C LYS A 266 14.77 2.34 29.72
N CYS A 267 14.92 1.10 29.25
CA CYS A 267 13.85 0.40 28.57
C CYS A 267 12.79 -0.03 29.60
N GLU A 268 11.54 0.41 29.43
CA GLU A 268 10.42 0.02 30.28
C GLU A 268 9.36 -0.75 29.48
N GLY A 269 9.06 -1.98 29.89
CA GLY A 269 8.10 -2.84 29.17
C GLY A 269 8.64 -3.42 27.86
N SER A 270 7.78 -4.12 27.11
CA SER A 270 8.19 -4.83 25.88
C SER A 270 8.50 -3.90 24.70
N LEU A 271 7.95 -2.68 24.71
CA LEU A 271 8.15 -1.66 23.68
C LEU A 271 9.10 -0.54 24.17
N CYS A 272 9.86 -0.78 25.25
CA CYS A 272 10.70 0.20 25.94
C CYS A 272 10.03 1.50 26.41
N TYR A 273 8.72 1.62 26.25
CA TYR A 273 7.85 2.62 26.87
C TYR A 273 6.62 1.95 27.49
N ASP A 274 6.13 2.50 28.60
CA ASP A 274 4.86 2.07 29.21
C ASP A 274 3.65 2.66 28.46
N PHE A 275 3.08 1.87 27.56
CA PHE A 275 1.83 2.18 26.86
C PHE A 275 0.58 1.66 27.60
N SER A 276 0.69 1.17 28.83
CA SER A 276 -0.43 0.52 29.52
C SER A 276 -1.61 1.46 29.73
N ASN A 277 -1.39 2.75 29.92
CA ASN A 277 -2.47 3.73 30.03
C ASN A 277 -3.23 3.93 28.72
N LEU A 278 -2.51 3.97 27.58
CA LEU A 278 -3.11 4.03 26.25
C LEU A 278 -3.94 2.78 25.98
N GLU A 279 -3.37 1.59 26.23
CA GLU A 279 -4.06 0.33 26.04
C GLU A 279 -5.29 0.18 26.93
N LYS A 280 -5.18 0.55 28.22
CA LYS A 280 -6.32 0.55 29.16
C LYS A 280 -7.42 1.48 28.66
N PHE A 281 -7.06 2.71 28.27
CA PHE A 281 -8.01 3.71 27.80
C PHE A 281 -8.75 3.27 26.54
N LEU A 282 -8.03 2.85 25.50
CA LEU A 282 -8.63 2.42 24.24
C LEU A 282 -9.42 1.12 24.33
N ASN A 283 -9.19 0.30 25.38
CA ASN A 283 -9.97 -0.91 25.64
C ASN A 283 -11.16 -0.68 26.60
N LEU A 284 -11.34 0.51 27.18
CA LEU A 284 -12.56 0.81 27.94
C LEU A 284 -13.77 0.62 27.03
N LYS A 285 -14.79 -0.11 27.51
CA LYS A 285 -16.01 -0.36 26.71
C LYS A 285 -16.64 0.95 26.23
N SER A 286 -16.71 1.97 27.08
CA SER A 286 -17.25 3.29 26.72
C SER A 286 -16.46 3.96 25.59
N VAL A 287 -15.13 3.81 25.57
CA VAL A 287 -14.27 4.36 24.52
C VAL A 287 -14.47 3.58 23.22
N ARG A 288 -14.47 2.24 23.27
CA ARG A 288 -14.71 1.38 22.09
C ARG A 288 -16.10 1.59 21.47
N ASP A 289 -17.12 1.71 22.30
CA ASP A 289 -18.49 2.03 21.87
C ASP A 289 -18.52 3.41 21.17
N SER A 290 -17.80 4.40 21.73
CA SER A 290 -17.72 5.77 21.18
C SER A 290 -16.97 5.82 19.85
N LEU A 291 -15.89 5.06 19.70
CA LEU A 291 -15.12 4.93 18.45
C LEU A 291 -15.82 4.07 17.40
N GLY A 292 -16.91 3.37 17.78
CA GLY A 292 -17.64 2.48 16.88
C GLY A 292 -16.86 1.22 16.49
N VAL A 293 -15.92 0.77 17.34
CA VAL A 293 -15.05 -0.39 17.06
C VAL A 293 -15.59 -1.72 17.56
N GLY A 294 -16.77 -1.72 18.20
CA GLY A 294 -17.41 -2.92 18.73
C GLY A 294 -16.56 -3.59 19.81
N ASP A 295 -16.53 -4.93 19.79
CA ASP A 295 -15.80 -5.73 20.78
C ASP A 295 -14.33 -6.00 20.43
N ILE A 296 -13.82 -5.38 19.36
CA ILE A 296 -12.42 -5.50 18.94
C ILE A 296 -11.52 -4.95 20.05
N SER A 297 -10.49 -5.70 20.44
CA SER A 297 -9.52 -5.26 21.44
C SER A 297 -8.41 -4.47 20.77
N PHE A 298 -8.09 -3.30 21.33
CA PHE A 298 -6.92 -2.53 20.93
C PHE A 298 -5.64 -3.22 21.42
N VAL A 299 -4.64 -3.30 20.54
CA VAL A 299 -3.27 -3.74 20.84
C VAL A 299 -2.30 -2.73 20.24
N SER A 300 -1.23 -2.38 20.97
CA SER A 300 -0.30 -1.34 20.52
C SER A 300 0.54 -1.76 19.31
N CYS A 301 0.95 -3.03 19.26
CA CYS A 301 1.72 -3.60 18.16
C CYS A 301 1.29 -5.05 17.89
N SER A 302 0.99 -5.38 16.64
CA SER A 302 0.56 -6.72 16.24
C SER A 302 1.76 -7.62 15.90
N PRO A 303 2.06 -8.66 16.71
CA PRO A 303 3.15 -9.59 16.39
C PRO A 303 2.90 -10.36 15.10
N THR A 304 1.63 -10.60 14.73
CA THR A 304 1.28 -11.27 13.47
C THR A 304 1.68 -10.45 12.26
N VAL A 305 1.36 -9.15 12.27
CA VAL A 305 1.75 -8.23 11.18
C VAL A 305 3.26 -8.08 11.14
N TYR A 306 3.89 -7.94 12.31
CA TYR A 306 5.35 -7.88 12.42
C TYR A 306 6.03 -9.09 11.74
N GLN A 307 5.58 -10.31 12.03
CA GLN A 307 6.14 -11.53 11.45
C GLN A 307 5.88 -11.62 9.93
N ALA A 308 4.70 -11.22 9.46
CA ALA A 308 4.35 -11.24 8.04
C ALA A 308 5.24 -10.30 7.21
N MET A 309 5.68 -9.19 7.80
CA MET A 309 6.45 -8.14 7.13
C MET A 309 7.98 -8.32 7.22
N LEU A 310 8.49 -9.40 7.83
CA LEU A 310 9.94 -9.59 8.02
C LEU A 310 10.74 -9.64 6.71
N MET A 311 10.15 -10.13 5.61
CA MET A 311 10.82 -10.17 4.30
C MET A 311 10.91 -8.79 3.64
N ASP A 312 10.15 -7.81 4.12
CA ASP A 312 10.13 -6.44 3.60
C ASP A 312 11.22 -5.57 4.22
N TRP A 313 11.64 -5.90 5.45
CA TRP A 313 12.54 -5.09 6.30
C TRP A 313 13.85 -4.66 5.62
N MET A 314 14.41 -5.52 4.78
CA MET A 314 15.74 -5.31 4.16
C MET A 314 15.66 -4.80 2.73
N ARG A 315 14.47 -4.43 2.24
CA ARG A 315 14.33 -3.82 0.91
C ARG A 315 14.86 -2.39 0.93
N ASN A 316 15.48 -1.96 -0.17
CA ASN A 316 15.79 -0.55 -0.37
C ASN A 316 14.53 0.18 -0.83
N LEU A 317 13.97 1.05 0.02
CA LEU A 317 12.81 1.88 -0.30
C LEU A 317 13.22 3.29 -0.77
N GLU A 318 14.48 3.70 -0.56
CA GLU A 318 15.01 4.96 -1.08
C GLU A 318 14.96 5.00 -2.61
N ALA A 319 15.07 3.85 -3.30
CA ALA A 319 15.10 3.77 -4.76
C ALA A 319 13.88 4.42 -5.46
N GLY A 320 12.75 4.59 -4.78
CA GLY A 320 11.56 5.28 -5.31
C GLY A 320 11.55 6.79 -5.09
N ILE A 321 12.41 7.32 -4.21
CA ILE A 321 12.40 8.73 -3.78
C ILE A 321 12.96 9.68 -4.86
N PRO A 322 14.06 9.38 -5.58
CA PRO A 322 14.61 10.29 -6.56
C PRO A 322 13.59 10.78 -7.60
N ALA A 323 12.78 9.86 -8.16
CA ALA A 323 11.75 10.22 -9.12
C ALA A 323 10.75 11.25 -8.55
N LEU A 324 10.33 11.06 -7.29
CA LEU A 324 9.45 12.01 -6.61
C LEU A 324 10.10 13.39 -6.45
N LEU A 325 11.40 13.45 -6.15
CA LEU A 325 12.13 14.72 -6.04
C LEU A 325 12.26 15.43 -7.39
N GLU A 326 12.56 14.68 -8.47
CA GLU A 326 12.67 15.25 -9.82
C GLU A 326 11.35 15.85 -10.31
N ASP A 327 10.24 15.21 -9.93
CA ASP A 327 8.91 15.69 -10.29
C ASP A 327 8.46 16.84 -9.35
N GLY A 328 9.25 17.21 -8.34
CA GLY A 328 9.01 18.35 -7.46
C GLY A 328 8.27 18.06 -6.15
N ILE A 329 8.01 16.78 -5.82
CA ILE A 329 7.50 16.40 -4.50
C ILE A 329 8.52 16.76 -3.42
N LYS A 330 8.07 17.50 -2.41
CA LYS A 330 8.93 17.90 -1.30
C LYS A 330 9.13 16.75 -0.32
N LEU A 331 10.38 16.52 0.09
CA LEU A 331 10.76 15.55 1.11
C LEU A 331 11.40 16.25 2.31
N LEU A 332 10.83 16.01 3.50
CA LEU A 332 11.49 16.29 4.77
C LEU A 332 11.88 14.99 5.47
N VAL A 333 13.17 14.76 5.66
CA VAL A 333 13.66 13.71 6.56
C VAL A 333 14.04 14.36 7.88
N TYR A 334 13.51 13.89 9.00
CA TYR A 334 13.89 14.38 10.32
C TYR A 334 14.23 13.22 11.24
N ALA A 335 15.22 13.42 12.12
CA ALA A 335 15.65 12.38 13.03
C ALA A 335 16.07 12.95 14.38
N GLY A 336 15.54 12.37 15.46
CA GLY A 336 15.96 12.70 16.82
C GLY A 336 17.41 12.32 17.10
N GLU A 337 18.12 13.22 17.76
CA GLU A 337 19.54 13.11 18.11
C GLU A 337 19.91 11.86 18.92
N TYR A 338 19.01 11.37 19.77
CA TYR A 338 19.25 10.30 20.75
C TYR A 338 18.56 8.97 20.41
N ASP A 339 17.98 8.84 19.22
CA ASP A 339 17.46 7.57 18.72
C ASP A 339 18.60 6.62 18.33
N LEU A 340 18.56 5.35 18.76
CA LEU A 340 19.52 4.34 18.33
C LEU A 340 18.99 3.52 17.15
N ILE A 341 17.75 3.05 17.21
CA ILE A 341 17.20 2.10 16.23
C ILE A 341 17.08 2.70 14.83
N CYS A 342 16.73 3.98 14.72
CA CYS A 342 16.73 4.71 13.46
C CYS A 342 17.55 6.00 13.57
N ASN A 343 18.78 5.85 14.08
CA ASN A 343 19.65 6.97 14.44
C ASN A 343 19.82 8.03 13.33
N TRP A 344 20.00 9.28 13.78
CA TRP A 344 20.13 10.44 12.89
C TRP A 344 21.32 10.34 11.93
N LEU A 345 22.40 9.65 12.32
CA LEU A 345 23.60 9.49 11.49
C LEU A 345 23.30 8.63 10.27
N GLY A 346 22.62 7.50 10.45
CA GLY A 346 22.18 6.64 9.36
C GLY A 346 21.19 7.36 8.45
N ASN A 347 20.24 8.09 9.03
CA ASN A 347 19.30 8.91 8.27
C ASN A 347 20.00 10.01 7.45
N SER A 348 20.96 10.71 8.05
CA SER A 348 21.79 11.69 7.35
C SER A 348 22.56 11.06 6.19
N ARG A 349 23.23 9.92 6.42
CA ARG A 349 24.06 9.27 5.40
C ARG A 349 23.28 8.87 4.16
N TRP A 350 22.10 8.26 4.29
CA TRP A 350 21.35 7.85 3.10
C TRP A 350 20.81 9.06 2.35
N VAL A 351 20.37 10.12 3.05
CA VAL A 351 19.92 11.36 2.41
C VAL A 351 21.07 12.05 1.64
N HIS A 352 22.30 12.02 2.16
CA HIS A 352 23.46 12.56 1.46
C HIS A 352 23.88 11.69 0.26
N ALA A 353 23.71 10.36 0.36
CA ALA A 353 24.12 9.41 -0.66
C ALA A 353 23.11 9.26 -1.80
N MET A 354 21.83 9.53 -1.54
CA MET A 354 20.74 9.44 -2.52
C MET A 354 21.08 10.21 -3.80
N GLU A 355 21.00 9.53 -4.94
CA GLU A 355 21.32 10.08 -6.24
C GLU A 355 20.10 10.78 -6.84
N TRP A 356 20.20 12.10 -7.04
CA TRP A 356 19.19 12.93 -7.70
C TRP A 356 19.87 14.20 -8.24
N SER A 357 19.19 14.95 -9.10
CA SER A 357 19.74 16.09 -9.84
C SER A 357 20.36 17.17 -8.93
N GLY A 358 19.77 17.40 -7.75
CA GLY A 358 20.25 18.38 -6.76
C GLY A 358 21.19 17.82 -5.68
N GLN A 359 21.64 16.56 -5.76
CA GLN A 359 22.44 15.92 -4.72
C GLN A 359 23.70 16.72 -4.36
N LYS A 360 24.47 17.14 -5.37
CA LYS A 360 25.73 17.87 -5.15
C LYS A 360 25.52 19.19 -4.42
N ASP A 361 24.44 19.89 -4.76
CA ASP A 361 24.11 21.17 -4.16
C ASP A 361 23.53 21.00 -2.75
N PHE A 362 22.79 19.91 -2.48
CA PHE A 362 22.39 19.53 -1.12
C PHE A 362 23.59 19.20 -0.22
N VAL A 363 24.54 18.41 -0.72
CA VAL A 363 25.78 18.08 0.01
C VAL A 363 26.64 19.32 0.23
N ALA A 364 26.65 20.26 -0.72
CA ALA A 364 27.38 21.51 -0.62
C ALA A 364 26.67 22.59 0.23
N SER A 365 25.37 22.44 0.52
CA SER A 365 24.62 23.45 1.26
C SER A 365 25.05 23.53 2.73
N SER A 366 24.91 24.71 3.32
CA SER A 366 25.27 24.92 4.72
C SER A 366 24.21 24.35 5.66
N GLU A 367 24.66 23.80 6.78
CA GLU A 367 23.81 23.55 7.93
C GLU A 367 23.44 24.86 8.60
N VAL A 368 22.15 25.03 8.90
CA VAL A 368 21.60 26.21 9.56
C VAL A 368 20.87 25.79 10.84
N PRO A 369 20.96 26.57 11.94
CA PRO A 369 20.20 26.31 13.14
C PRO A 369 18.69 26.34 12.87
N PHE A 370 17.96 25.32 13.31
CA PHE A 370 16.50 25.32 13.36
C PHE A 370 16.06 25.88 14.70
N GLU A 371 15.71 27.17 14.73
CA GLU A 371 15.34 27.87 15.96
C GLU A 371 13.83 27.88 16.21
N VAL A 372 13.47 27.63 17.47
CA VAL A 372 12.10 27.72 17.99
C VAL A 372 12.14 28.54 19.27
N ASP A 373 11.42 29.67 19.27
CA ASP A 373 11.40 30.66 20.35
C ASP A 373 12.81 31.13 20.77
N GLY A 374 13.68 31.38 19.80
CA GLY A 374 15.04 31.87 20.01
C GLY A 374 16.00 30.85 20.64
N SER A 375 15.62 29.57 20.67
CA SER A 375 16.50 28.46 21.07
C SER A 375 16.69 27.49 19.92
N GLU A 376 17.92 27.01 19.72
CA GLU A 376 18.21 25.99 18.71
C GLU A 376 17.54 24.66 19.11
N ALA A 377 16.58 24.23 18.28
CA ALA A 377 15.84 22.99 18.44
C ALA A 377 16.35 21.89 17.49
N GLY A 378 17.26 22.20 16.58
CA GLY A 378 17.86 21.25 15.65
C GLY A 378 18.80 21.90 14.66
N VAL A 379 19.33 21.09 13.76
CA VAL A 379 20.21 21.52 12.66
C VAL A 379 19.59 21.10 11.34
N LEU A 380 19.28 22.09 10.50
CA LEU A 380 18.61 21.93 9.21
C LEU A 380 19.64 22.04 8.08
N ARG A 381 19.53 21.14 7.11
CA ARG A 381 20.16 21.23 5.79
C ARG A 381 19.08 21.11 4.73
N SER A 382 19.13 21.93 3.70
CA SER A 382 18.16 21.86 2.62
C SER A 382 18.74 22.30 1.28
N HIS A 383 18.16 21.78 0.21
CA HIS A 383 18.37 22.24 -1.16
C HIS A 383 17.20 21.76 -2.03
N GLY A 384 16.62 22.67 -2.82
CA GLY A 384 15.47 22.34 -3.67
C GLY A 384 14.32 21.69 -2.90
N PRO A 385 13.78 20.54 -3.35
CA PRO A 385 12.67 19.84 -2.70
C PRO A 385 13.09 19.03 -1.45
N LEU A 386 14.38 18.91 -1.15
CA LEU A 386 14.89 18.04 -0.09
C LEU A 386 15.37 18.83 1.14
N ALA A 387 14.91 18.41 2.31
CA ALA A 387 15.36 18.89 3.61
C ALA A 387 15.70 17.74 4.57
N PHE A 388 16.79 17.89 5.32
CA PHE A 388 17.16 17.03 6.44
C PHE A 388 17.26 17.84 7.73
N LEU A 389 16.55 17.41 8.78
CA LEU A 389 16.57 18.05 10.09
C LEU A 389 16.98 17.05 11.19
N LYS A 390 18.16 17.27 11.78
CA LYS A 390 18.52 16.62 13.05
C LYS A 390 17.83 17.38 14.19
N VAL A 391 16.98 16.73 14.98
CA VAL A 391 16.25 17.37 16.08
C VAL A 391 16.98 17.16 17.39
N ASN A 392 17.38 18.25 18.03
CA ASN A 392 18.15 18.24 19.27
C ASN A 392 17.31 17.65 20.41
N ASN A 393 17.94 16.92 21.33
CA ASN A 393 17.30 16.41 22.54
C ASN A 393 16.05 15.53 22.33
N ALA A 394 15.90 14.90 21.16
CA ALA A 394 14.81 13.98 20.84
C ALA A 394 15.31 12.55 20.59
N GLY A 395 14.51 11.55 20.95
CA GLY A 395 14.66 10.15 20.54
C GLY A 395 13.85 9.81 19.29
N HIS A 396 13.38 8.58 19.20
CA HIS A 396 12.66 8.02 18.06
C HIS A 396 11.32 8.71 17.81
N MET A 397 10.57 8.98 18.88
CA MET A 397 9.29 9.68 18.83
C MET A 397 9.52 11.17 19.03
N VAL A 398 10.06 11.86 18.02
CA VAL A 398 10.40 13.29 18.10
C VAL A 398 9.25 14.16 18.65
N PRO A 399 7.98 13.97 18.26
CA PRO A 399 6.86 14.72 18.85
C PRO A 399 6.63 14.46 20.35
N MET A 400 7.04 13.29 20.87
CA MET A 400 6.94 12.97 22.29
C MET A 400 8.03 13.69 23.10
N ASP A 401 9.26 13.75 22.59
CA ASP A 401 10.40 14.36 23.31
C ASP A 401 10.51 15.87 23.11
N GLN A 402 10.13 16.37 21.93
CA GLN A 402 10.21 17.77 21.52
C GLN A 402 8.90 18.24 20.86
N PRO A 403 7.77 18.26 21.58
CA PRO A 403 6.44 18.56 21.01
C PRO A 403 6.37 19.95 20.38
N LYS A 404 6.97 20.95 21.01
CA LYS A 404 6.98 22.34 20.52
C LYS A 404 7.78 22.47 19.23
N ALA A 405 8.98 21.88 19.18
CA ALA A 405 9.81 21.90 17.99
C ALA A 405 9.17 21.13 16.84
N SER A 406 8.55 19.99 17.14
CA SER A 406 7.87 19.16 16.15
C SER A 406 6.66 19.87 15.53
N LEU A 407 5.85 20.56 16.34
CA LEU A 407 4.72 21.34 15.86
C LEU A 407 5.20 22.48 14.95
N GLU A 408 6.24 23.20 15.37
CA GLU A 408 6.80 24.29 14.58
C GLU A 408 7.44 23.81 13.28
N MET A 409 8.16 22.69 13.31
CA MET A 409 8.70 22.01 12.14
C MET A 409 7.60 21.68 11.14
N LEU A 410 6.53 20.99 11.57
CA LEU A 410 5.41 20.62 10.70
C LEU A 410 4.70 21.86 10.15
N LYS A 411 4.42 22.87 10.98
CA LYS A 411 3.81 24.12 10.52
C LYS A 411 4.64 24.81 9.45
N ARG A 412 5.94 25.00 9.69
CA ARG A 412 6.81 25.66 8.70
C ARG A 412 6.94 24.83 7.44
N TRP A 413 7.09 23.51 7.56
CA TRP A 413 7.21 22.63 6.40
C TRP A 413 5.95 22.64 5.52
N THR A 414 4.76 22.45 6.11
CA THR A 414 3.50 22.42 5.35
C THR A 414 3.17 23.75 4.68
N HIS A 415 3.70 24.87 5.19
CA HIS A 415 3.54 26.19 4.59
C HIS A 415 4.70 26.59 3.68
N GLY A 416 5.68 25.70 3.44
CA GLY A 416 6.83 25.98 2.59
C GLY A 416 7.85 26.96 3.17
N LYS A 417 7.87 27.14 4.49
CA LYS A 417 8.68 28.11 5.25
C LYS A 417 9.72 27.46 6.17
N LEU A 418 10.09 26.20 5.92
CA LEU A 418 10.97 25.45 6.84
C LEU A 418 12.33 26.14 7.07
N SER A 419 12.86 26.80 6.04
CA SER A 419 14.12 27.55 6.07
C SER A 419 13.98 29.01 6.50
N GLU A 420 12.76 29.53 6.68
CA GLU A 420 12.53 30.90 7.15
C GLU A 420 12.60 30.95 8.68
N GLY A 421 13.65 31.61 9.20
CA GLY A 421 13.74 31.97 10.62
C GLY A 421 12.59 32.91 11.03
N THR A 422 12.05 32.68 12.22
CA THR A 422 10.85 33.33 12.79
C THR A 422 10.65 34.81 12.41
N ALA A 423 9.58 35.11 11.68
CA ALA A 423 8.92 36.40 11.81
C ALA A 423 8.15 36.42 13.14
N TYR A 424 8.35 37.48 13.92
CA TYR A 424 7.76 37.70 15.24
C TYR A 424 6.22 37.50 15.26
N PRO A 425 5.64 37.12 16.43
CA PRO A 425 4.19 37.10 16.59
C PRO A 425 3.63 38.50 16.38
N GLU A 426 2.70 38.66 15.42
CA GLU A 426 1.89 39.86 15.29
C GLU A 426 1.09 40.07 16.58
N LYS A 427 1.62 40.97 17.42
CA LYS A 427 0.83 41.63 18.45
C LYS A 427 -0.23 42.47 17.75
N LEU A 428 -1.48 42.21 18.11
CA LEU A 428 -2.57 43.18 18.29
C LEU A 428 -2.14 44.64 18.05
N MET A 429 -2.42 45.18 16.85
CA MET A 429 -2.57 46.61 16.65
C MET A 429 -3.70 46.91 15.66
N GLY A 430 -4.72 47.60 16.18
CA GLY A 430 -5.38 48.68 15.46
C GLY A 430 -6.48 48.29 14.48
N LYS A 431 -7.73 48.40 14.94
CA LYS A 431 -8.86 48.78 14.08
C LYS A 431 -8.45 49.97 13.22
N GLN A 432 -8.59 49.85 11.91
CA GLN A 432 -8.87 51.01 11.08
C GLN A 432 -9.89 50.63 10.01
N GLU A 433 -11.11 51.13 10.23
CA GLU A 433 -12.19 51.14 9.26
C GLU A 433 -11.74 51.90 8.01
N HIS A 434 -11.87 51.27 6.85
CA HIS A 434 -12.22 52.00 5.63
C HIS A 434 -13.35 51.25 4.95
N ASN A 435 -14.51 51.89 4.99
CA ASN A 435 -15.64 51.61 4.12
C ASN A 435 -15.17 51.84 2.68
N ASP A 436 -15.45 50.89 1.79
CA ASP A 436 -16.07 51.20 0.51
C ASP A 436 -16.86 49.98 0.04
N ILE A 437 -18.15 50.22 -0.14
CA ILE A 437 -19.17 49.28 -0.61
C ILE A 437 -19.23 49.47 -2.13
N GLU A 438 -18.96 48.41 -2.89
CA GLU A 438 -19.52 48.26 -4.23
C GLU A 438 -20.20 46.88 -4.34
N GLN A 439 -21.42 46.92 -4.87
CA GLN A 439 -22.45 45.88 -4.82
C GLN A 439 -22.13 44.71 -5.75
N ASP A 440 -22.20 43.47 -5.22
CA ASP A 440 -22.10 42.25 -6.00
C ASP A 440 -23.50 41.59 -6.18
N PRO A 441 -24.01 41.37 -7.42
CA PRO A 441 -25.37 40.85 -7.69
C PRO A 441 -25.61 39.37 -7.37
N PHE A 442 -24.71 38.69 -6.66
CA PHE A 442 -24.77 37.23 -6.46
C PHE A 442 -25.68 36.74 -5.33
N LEU A 443 -26.31 37.63 -4.56
CA LEU A 443 -27.13 37.23 -3.41
C LEU A 443 -28.59 36.84 -3.75
N GLU A 444 -29.03 36.97 -5.00
CA GLU A 444 -30.42 36.66 -5.39
C GLU A 444 -30.62 35.25 -5.98
N TRP A 445 -29.54 34.54 -6.35
CA TRP A 445 -29.66 33.22 -6.99
C TRP A 445 -29.66 32.05 -6.00
N SER A 446 -29.05 32.22 -4.82
CA SER A 446 -28.93 31.21 -3.77
C SER A 446 -30.25 30.86 -3.06
N ILE A 447 -31.30 31.67 -3.22
CA ILE A 447 -32.63 31.42 -2.62
C ILE A 447 -33.58 30.65 -3.56
N ILE A 448 -33.28 30.54 -4.86
CA ILE A 448 -34.16 29.85 -5.82
C ILE A 448 -33.82 28.35 -5.97
N ALA A 449 -32.57 27.94 -5.71
CA ALA A 449 -32.15 26.54 -5.84
C ALA A 449 -32.65 25.61 -4.71
N LEU A 450 -33.08 26.16 -3.58
CA LEU A 450 -33.59 25.39 -2.42
C LEU A 450 -35.04 24.86 -2.58
N LYS A 451 -35.66 24.98 -3.76
CA LYS A 451 -37.09 24.68 -3.96
C LYS A 451 -37.46 23.68 -5.05
N LYS A 452 -36.53 22.93 -5.65
CA LYS A 452 -36.91 21.80 -6.51
C LYS A 452 -36.14 20.54 -6.12
N GLY A 453 -36.90 19.52 -5.73
CA GLY A 453 -36.42 18.26 -5.16
C GLY A 453 -35.50 17.48 -6.09
N ILE A 454 -34.65 16.71 -5.45
CA ILE A 454 -33.70 15.76 -6.02
C ILE A 454 -34.48 14.60 -6.66
N PRO A 455 -34.26 14.26 -7.95
CA PRO A 455 -34.60 12.95 -8.48
C PRO A 455 -33.53 11.93 -8.07
N SER A 456 -33.99 10.77 -7.62
CA SER A 456 -33.21 9.58 -7.30
C SER A 456 -32.78 8.83 -8.58
N GLU A 457 -31.61 8.20 -8.48
CA GLU A 457 -31.02 7.15 -9.35
C GLU A 457 -30.27 7.62 -10.62
N LEU A 458 -28.94 7.51 -10.57
CA LEU A 458 -28.07 7.32 -11.72
C LEU A 458 -27.45 5.91 -11.58
N ILE A 459 -27.71 5.07 -12.57
CA ILE A 459 -27.15 3.73 -12.76
C ILE A 459 -25.79 3.92 -13.46
N GLU A 460 -24.74 3.25 -12.98
CA GLU A 460 -23.39 3.25 -13.57
C GLU A 460 -23.39 2.71 -15.01
N ASP A 461 -22.83 3.48 -15.94
CA ASP A 461 -22.54 3.08 -17.32
C ASP A 461 -21.20 2.33 -17.38
N SER A 462 -21.22 1.00 -17.45
CA SER A 462 -19.99 0.19 -17.64
C SER A 462 -19.87 -0.35 -19.07
N LYS A 463 -19.10 0.37 -19.90
CA LYS A 463 -18.73 -0.03 -21.28
C LYS A 463 -17.44 -0.84 -21.37
N PHE A 464 -16.72 -1.05 -20.27
CA PHE A 464 -15.38 -1.67 -20.27
C PHE A 464 -15.29 -2.78 -19.24
N VAL A 465 -14.49 -3.81 -19.51
CA VAL A 465 -14.16 -4.84 -18.52
C VAL A 465 -13.03 -4.34 -17.63
N PRO A 466 -13.24 -4.27 -16.31
CA PRO A 466 -12.16 -3.96 -15.38
C PRO A 466 -11.15 -5.14 -15.33
N LEU A 467 -9.85 -4.81 -15.26
CA LEU A 467 -8.74 -5.73 -15.57
C LEU A 467 -8.17 -6.49 -14.35
N ASN A 468 -8.73 -6.34 -13.16
CA ASN A 468 -8.24 -7.00 -11.95
C ASN A 468 -8.83 -8.40 -11.80
N ALA A 469 -8.06 -9.31 -11.20
CA ALA A 469 -8.50 -10.69 -10.90
C ALA A 469 -9.72 -10.77 -9.97
N ASP A 470 -9.98 -9.71 -9.19
CA ASP A 470 -11.05 -9.62 -8.19
C ASP A 470 -12.33 -8.93 -8.71
N ASP A 471 -12.33 -8.50 -9.97
CA ASP A 471 -13.48 -7.80 -10.56
C ASP A 471 -14.67 -8.75 -10.77
N PRO A 472 -15.92 -8.26 -10.61
CA PRO A 472 -17.10 -9.09 -10.78
C PRO A 472 -17.21 -9.61 -12.21
N VAL A 473 -17.07 -10.93 -12.35
CA VAL A 473 -17.23 -11.63 -13.61
C VAL A 473 -18.68 -11.54 -14.09
N TYR A 474 -18.88 -11.13 -15.34
CA TYR A 474 -20.19 -10.96 -15.95
C TYR A 474 -20.41 -11.93 -17.12
N GLY A 475 -21.61 -12.54 -17.15
CA GLY A 475 -22.01 -13.52 -18.15
C GLY A 475 -21.49 -14.96 -17.89
N PRO A 476 -21.89 -15.92 -18.73
CA PRO A 476 -21.52 -17.33 -18.58
C PRO A 476 -20.06 -17.56 -19.02
N PRO A 477 -19.36 -18.56 -18.47
CA PRO A 477 -18.00 -18.93 -18.92
C PRO A 477 -18.05 -19.46 -20.35
N ALA A 478 -17.86 -18.57 -21.31
CA ALA A 478 -18.06 -18.85 -22.73
C ALA A 478 -17.11 -18.03 -23.60
N LEU A 479 -16.81 -18.58 -24.78
CA LEU A 479 -16.00 -17.99 -25.83
C LEU A 479 -16.80 -18.02 -27.14
N LEU A 480 -17.27 -16.86 -27.60
CA LEU A 480 -17.99 -16.75 -28.86
C LEU A 480 -17.01 -16.42 -29.99
N LEU A 481 -16.96 -17.30 -30.99
CA LEU A 481 -16.09 -17.21 -32.16
C LEU A 481 -16.86 -16.75 -33.39
N MET A 482 -16.44 -15.63 -33.99
CA MET A 482 -16.96 -15.11 -35.26
C MET A 482 -15.87 -15.14 -36.33
N GLY A 483 -16.20 -15.59 -37.55
CA GLY A 483 -15.23 -15.65 -38.65
C GLY A 483 -14.14 -16.73 -38.49
N PHE A 484 -14.37 -17.72 -37.62
CA PHE A 484 -13.48 -18.86 -37.41
C PHE A 484 -14.04 -20.14 -38.02
N GLU A 485 -13.16 -20.99 -38.53
CA GLU A 485 -13.51 -22.30 -39.07
C GLU A 485 -13.40 -23.42 -38.01
N LEU A 486 -14.02 -24.57 -38.30
CA LEU A 486 -14.09 -25.71 -37.37
C LEU A 486 -12.72 -26.24 -36.94
N ASP A 487 -11.75 -26.31 -37.86
CA ASP A 487 -10.39 -26.77 -37.58
C ASP A 487 -9.57 -25.75 -36.78
N GLU A 488 -9.89 -24.45 -36.88
CA GLU A 488 -9.27 -23.40 -36.06
C GLU A 488 -9.74 -23.47 -34.61
N ALA A 489 -11.02 -23.77 -34.37
CA ALA A 489 -11.54 -23.95 -33.02
C ALA A 489 -10.89 -25.15 -32.29
N LEU A 490 -10.38 -26.16 -33.00
CA LEU A 490 -9.60 -27.23 -32.39
C LEU A 490 -8.28 -26.71 -31.80
N LYS A 491 -7.63 -25.75 -32.46
CA LYS A 491 -6.41 -25.10 -31.95
C LYS A 491 -6.73 -24.19 -30.76
N ILE A 492 -7.84 -23.46 -30.81
CA ILE A 492 -8.31 -22.64 -29.69
C ILE A 492 -8.65 -23.52 -28.48
N ARG A 493 -9.31 -24.66 -28.68
CA ARG A 493 -9.58 -25.64 -27.62
C ARG A 493 -8.30 -26.23 -27.02
N GLN A 494 -7.29 -26.48 -27.84
CA GLN A 494 -5.99 -26.93 -27.38
C GLN A 494 -5.28 -25.86 -26.55
N LEU A 495 -5.33 -24.59 -26.97
CA LEU A 495 -4.83 -23.46 -26.19
C LEU A 495 -5.54 -23.34 -24.85
N LEU A 496 -6.88 -23.38 -24.84
CA LEU A 496 -7.68 -23.35 -23.62
C LEU A 496 -7.30 -24.48 -22.66
N LYS A 497 -7.04 -25.68 -23.18
CA LYS A 497 -6.58 -26.81 -22.37
C LYS A 497 -5.20 -26.58 -21.74
N GLU A 498 -4.29 -25.96 -22.47
CA GLU A 498 -2.95 -25.61 -21.98
C GLU A 498 -3.00 -24.52 -20.89
N LEU A 499 -3.95 -23.59 -21.01
CA LEU A 499 -4.21 -22.53 -20.02
C LEU A 499 -5.10 -22.97 -18.85
N GLY A 500 -5.61 -24.20 -18.84
CA GLY A 500 -6.54 -24.69 -17.81
C GLY A 500 -7.98 -24.15 -17.93
N GLY A 501 -8.33 -23.52 -19.05
CA GLY A 501 -9.64 -22.95 -19.39
C GLY A 501 -10.65 -23.95 -19.96
N GLU A 502 -10.55 -25.26 -19.65
CA GLU A 502 -11.46 -26.31 -20.16
C GLU A 502 -12.93 -26.12 -19.71
N PHE A 503 -13.17 -25.23 -18.73
CA PHE A 503 -14.49 -24.86 -18.26
C PHE A 503 -15.23 -23.86 -19.18
N LEU A 504 -14.53 -23.21 -20.11
CA LEU A 504 -15.13 -22.28 -21.06
C LEU A 504 -15.85 -23.03 -22.17
N GLN A 505 -17.11 -22.64 -22.40
CA GLN A 505 -17.87 -23.15 -23.52
C GLN A 505 -17.49 -22.41 -24.81
N VAL A 506 -16.95 -23.12 -25.80
CA VAL A 506 -16.70 -22.58 -27.14
C VAL A 506 -18.00 -22.59 -27.95
N ILE A 507 -18.38 -21.45 -28.52
CA ILE A 507 -19.61 -21.23 -29.29
C ILE A 507 -19.22 -20.60 -30.63
N PHE A 508 -19.74 -21.12 -31.75
CA PHE A 508 -19.63 -20.45 -33.05
C PHE A 508 -20.83 -19.54 -33.30
N CYS A 509 -20.58 -18.37 -33.89
CA CYS A 509 -21.66 -17.51 -34.36
C CYS A 509 -22.34 -18.11 -35.60
N THR A 510 -23.67 -18.22 -35.56
CA THR A 510 -24.52 -18.68 -36.68
C THR A 510 -25.36 -17.52 -37.23
N GLU A 511 -25.86 -17.65 -38.46
CA GLU A 511 -26.62 -16.57 -39.14
C GLU A 511 -27.85 -16.11 -38.33
N ASP A 512 -28.49 -17.03 -37.62
CA ASP A 512 -29.64 -16.76 -36.77
C ASP A 512 -29.29 -16.07 -35.44
N MET A 513 -28.02 -16.09 -35.03
CA MET A 513 -27.53 -15.36 -33.84
C MET A 513 -27.24 -13.88 -34.13
N ILE A 514 -26.90 -13.51 -35.37
CA ILE A 514 -26.56 -12.13 -35.77
C ILE A 514 -27.61 -11.07 -35.34
N PRO A 515 -28.93 -11.31 -35.50
CA PRO A 515 -29.95 -10.36 -35.04
C PRO A 515 -30.27 -10.46 -33.53
N GLN A 516 -29.74 -11.47 -32.82
CA GLN A 516 -29.98 -11.67 -31.39
C GLN A 516 -29.04 -10.81 -30.53
N SER A 517 -29.39 -10.65 -29.26
CA SER A 517 -28.53 -9.96 -28.30
C SER A 517 -27.25 -10.77 -28.00
N LEU A 518 -26.17 -10.08 -27.63
CA LEU A 518 -24.93 -10.74 -27.19
C LEU A 518 -25.17 -11.69 -26.01
N TRP A 519 -26.06 -11.32 -25.10
CA TRP A 519 -26.45 -12.16 -23.96
C TRP A 519 -27.05 -13.49 -24.41
N GLU A 520 -28.01 -13.47 -25.34
CA GLU A 520 -28.64 -14.69 -25.87
C GLU A 520 -27.63 -15.55 -26.63
N ALA A 521 -26.76 -14.92 -27.41
CA ALA A 521 -25.69 -15.60 -28.14
C ALA A 521 -24.74 -16.36 -27.20
N MET A 522 -24.32 -15.74 -26.09
CA MET A 522 -23.41 -16.33 -25.11
C MET A 522 -24.02 -17.47 -24.28
N HIS A 523 -25.36 -17.54 -24.20
CA HIS A 523 -26.07 -18.64 -23.52
C HIS A 523 -26.46 -19.78 -24.47
N THR A 524 -26.07 -19.70 -25.74
CA THR A 524 -26.42 -20.71 -26.74
C THR A 524 -25.60 -21.98 -26.53
N SER A 525 -26.29 -23.11 -26.35
CA SER A 525 -25.64 -24.41 -26.20
C SER A 525 -25.39 -25.09 -27.54
N GLN A 526 -24.12 -25.30 -27.89
CA GLN A 526 -23.69 -26.02 -29.09
C GLN A 526 -22.94 -27.31 -28.69
N PRO A 527 -23.65 -28.40 -28.34
CA PRO A 527 -23.02 -29.61 -27.81
C PRO A 527 -22.16 -30.36 -28.84
N ASN A 528 -22.43 -30.18 -30.14
CA ASN A 528 -21.61 -30.72 -31.22
C ASN A 528 -21.26 -29.65 -32.26
N LEU A 529 -20.04 -29.11 -32.15
CA LEU A 529 -19.52 -28.06 -33.03
C LEU A 529 -19.43 -28.49 -34.51
N GLU A 530 -19.29 -29.79 -34.80
CA GLU A 530 -19.19 -30.30 -36.19
C GLU A 530 -20.51 -30.17 -36.98
N THR A 531 -21.63 -29.98 -36.27
CA THR A 531 -22.96 -29.88 -36.86
C THR A 531 -23.51 -28.46 -36.93
N VAL A 532 -22.74 -27.48 -36.43
CA VAL A 532 -23.14 -26.07 -36.37
C VAL A 532 -23.02 -25.43 -37.76
N GLN A 533 -24.06 -24.71 -38.18
CA GLN A 533 -24.04 -23.91 -39.41
C GLN A 533 -23.40 -22.53 -39.13
N ILE A 534 -22.08 -22.48 -39.18
CA ILE A 534 -21.29 -21.27 -38.91
C ILE A 534 -21.65 -20.17 -39.93
N ALA A 535 -21.89 -18.95 -39.43
CA ALA A 535 -22.13 -17.77 -40.26
C ALA A 535 -20.91 -17.46 -41.14
N LYS A 536 -21.14 -17.06 -42.39
CA LYS A 536 -20.06 -16.80 -43.34
C LYS A 536 -19.85 -15.31 -43.53
N SER A 537 -18.62 -14.92 -43.85
CA SER A 537 -18.24 -13.54 -44.16
C SER A 537 -18.31 -12.57 -42.96
N LEU A 538 -18.12 -13.07 -41.75
CA LEU A 538 -17.94 -12.26 -40.55
C LEU A 538 -16.44 -11.96 -40.31
N PRO A 539 -16.11 -10.80 -39.71
CA PRO A 539 -14.74 -10.53 -39.25
C PRO A 539 -14.33 -11.49 -38.13
N ARG A 540 -13.01 -11.65 -37.94
CA ARG A 540 -12.43 -12.52 -36.91
C ARG A 540 -12.52 -11.84 -35.55
N ILE A 541 -13.56 -12.17 -34.79
CA ILE A 541 -13.81 -11.62 -33.46
C ILE A 541 -13.95 -12.76 -32.45
N CYS A 542 -13.25 -12.61 -31.33
CA CYS A 542 -13.33 -13.51 -30.19
C CYS A 542 -13.91 -12.75 -29.00
N ILE A 543 -15.13 -13.09 -28.59
CA ILE A 543 -15.77 -12.45 -27.44
C ILE A 543 -15.65 -13.35 -26.21
N LEU A 544 -15.09 -12.81 -25.13
CA LEU A 544 -14.84 -13.50 -23.86
C LEU A 544 -15.95 -13.20 -22.85
N SER A 545 -16.42 -14.21 -22.13
CA SER A 545 -17.41 -14.04 -21.06
C SER A 545 -17.12 -14.98 -19.90
N GLY A 546 -17.51 -14.59 -18.69
CA GLY A 546 -17.33 -15.44 -17.52
C GLY A 546 -15.88 -15.60 -17.07
N LEU A 547 -15.01 -14.64 -17.40
CA LEU A 547 -13.60 -14.58 -17.04
C LEU A 547 -13.26 -13.29 -16.28
N SER A 548 -12.23 -13.34 -15.44
CA SER A 548 -11.57 -12.15 -14.89
C SER A 548 -10.70 -11.45 -15.94
N GLY A 549 -10.35 -10.19 -15.70
CA GLY A 549 -9.46 -9.44 -16.60
C GLY A 549 -8.08 -10.10 -16.79
N GLU A 550 -7.53 -10.70 -15.74
CA GLU A 550 -6.26 -11.45 -15.81
C GLU A 550 -6.39 -12.69 -16.71
N GLU A 551 -7.48 -13.46 -16.58
CA GLU A 551 -7.73 -14.64 -17.40
C GLU A 551 -7.96 -14.28 -18.88
N MET A 552 -8.67 -13.16 -19.15
CA MET A 552 -8.85 -12.66 -20.52
C MET A 552 -7.51 -12.25 -21.14
N MET A 553 -6.67 -11.50 -20.40
CA MET A 553 -5.35 -11.10 -20.88
C MET A 553 -4.43 -12.30 -21.11
N MET A 554 -4.48 -13.30 -20.23
CA MET A 554 -3.71 -14.53 -20.38
C MET A 554 -4.07 -15.28 -21.67
N PHE A 555 -5.37 -15.36 -22.00
CA PHE A 555 -5.81 -15.95 -23.26
C PHE A 555 -5.36 -15.13 -24.48
N ILE A 556 -5.49 -13.81 -24.43
CA ILE A 556 -5.16 -12.90 -25.54
C ILE A 556 -3.65 -12.91 -25.82
N ASP A 557 -2.81 -12.85 -24.78
CA ASP A 557 -1.35 -12.87 -24.91
C ASP A 557 -0.84 -14.22 -25.45
N ALA A 558 -1.54 -15.33 -25.14
CA ALA A 558 -1.20 -16.66 -25.63
C ALA A 558 -1.84 -17.02 -26.99
N PHE A 559 -2.85 -16.27 -27.44
CA PHE A 559 -3.53 -16.51 -28.72
C PHE A 559 -2.60 -16.59 -29.94
N PRO A 560 -1.54 -15.76 -30.07
CA PRO A 560 -0.58 -15.86 -31.17
C PRO A 560 0.13 -17.22 -31.25
N GLU A 561 0.25 -17.96 -30.15
CA GLU A 561 0.90 -19.28 -30.11
C GLU A 561 0.11 -20.36 -30.88
N THR A 562 -1.18 -20.12 -31.15
CA THR A 562 -2.03 -21.00 -31.98
C THR A 562 -1.62 -21.01 -33.45
N GLY A 563 -0.86 -19.99 -33.90
CA GLY A 563 -0.52 -19.77 -35.30
C GLY A 563 -1.73 -19.45 -36.18
N LEU A 564 -2.84 -19.01 -35.60
CA LEU A 564 -4.02 -18.51 -36.31
C LEU A 564 -3.82 -17.07 -36.78
N GLU A 565 -4.61 -16.66 -37.79
CA GLU A 565 -4.70 -15.25 -38.17
C GLU A 565 -5.21 -14.40 -36.99
N ALA A 566 -4.72 -13.16 -36.91
CA ALA A 566 -5.09 -12.21 -35.87
C ALA A 566 -6.61 -12.03 -35.78
N ALA A 567 -7.09 -11.74 -34.59
CA ALA A 567 -8.50 -11.52 -34.29
C ALA A 567 -8.66 -10.30 -33.39
N ALA A 568 -9.79 -9.64 -33.52
CA ALA A 568 -10.24 -8.66 -32.54
C ALA A 568 -10.76 -9.39 -31.30
N PHE A 569 -10.46 -8.85 -30.12
CA PHE A 569 -10.94 -9.38 -28.85
C PHE A 569 -11.88 -8.37 -28.21
N ALA A 570 -12.95 -8.87 -27.63
CA ALA A 570 -13.91 -8.08 -26.88
C ALA A 570 -14.44 -8.92 -25.72
N ALA A 571 -15.15 -8.30 -24.79
CA ALA A 571 -15.78 -9.02 -23.70
C ALA A 571 -17.25 -8.66 -23.47
N LEU A 572 -18.00 -9.61 -22.91
CA LEU A 572 -19.39 -9.39 -22.53
C LEU A 572 -19.44 -8.53 -21.25
N VAL A 573 -19.97 -7.30 -21.39
CA VAL A 573 -20.21 -6.35 -20.29
C VAL A 573 -21.71 -6.02 -20.18
N PRO A 574 -22.19 -5.54 -19.01
CA PRO A 574 -23.60 -5.21 -18.81
C PRO A 574 -24.20 -4.29 -19.87
N ASN A 575 -23.43 -3.30 -20.35
CA ASN A 575 -23.92 -2.33 -21.34
C ASN A 575 -23.98 -2.89 -22.77
N SER A 576 -23.19 -3.93 -23.11
CA SER A 576 -23.22 -4.58 -24.43
C SER A 576 -24.13 -5.81 -24.47
N ALA A 577 -24.52 -6.33 -23.30
CA ALA A 577 -25.30 -7.57 -23.17
C ALA A 577 -26.58 -7.60 -24.01
N ASN A 578 -27.33 -6.49 -24.04
CA ASN A 578 -28.63 -6.41 -24.73
C ASN A 578 -28.52 -5.89 -26.17
N LYS A 579 -27.32 -5.53 -26.64
CA LYS A 579 -27.13 -5.04 -28.01
C LYS A 579 -27.15 -6.21 -29.00
N PRO A 580 -27.74 -6.05 -30.21
CA PRO A 580 -27.66 -7.04 -31.27
C PRO A 580 -26.22 -7.30 -31.70
N LEU A 581 -25.86 -8.55 -32.01
CA LEU A 581 -24.51 -8.88 -32.48
C LEU A 581 -24.10 -8.06 -33.72
N GLN A 582 -25.03 -7.80 -34.65
CA GLN A 582 -24.75 -6.99 -35.84
C GLN A 582 -24.24 -5.58 -35.52
N GLU A 583 -24.75 -4.94 -34.46
CA GLU A 583 -24.30 -3.60 -34.04
C GLU A 583 -22.91 -3.67 -33.39
N LEU A 584 -22.68 -4.70 -32.57
CA LEU A 584 -21.41 -4.90 -31.88
C LEU A 584 -20.27 -5.27 -32.81
N ILE A 585 -20.53 -5.99 -33.91
CA ILE A 585 -19.52 -6.33 -34.91
C ILE A 585 -18.91 -5.05 -35.50
N ASP A 586 -19.76 -4.07 -35.85
CA ASP A 586 -19.29 -2.80 -36.43
C ASP A 586 -18.53 -1.95 -35.39
N GLU A 587 -18.99 -1.92 -34.13
CA GLU A 587 -18.33 -1.21 -33.04
C GLU A 587 -16.94 -1.80 -32.73
N ILE A 588 -16.85 -3.13 -32.52
CA ILE A 588 -15.61 -3.82 -32.17
C ILE A 588 -14.56 -3.67 -33.28
N MET A 589 -14.96 -3.80 -34.54
CA MET A 589 -14.02 -3.67 -35.65
C MET A 589 -13.58 -2.23 -35.86
N GLY A 590 -14.46 -1.25 -35.64
CA GLY A 590 -14.09 0.17 -35.67
C GLY A 590 -13.03 0.52 -34.62
N ASP A 591 -13.20 0.02 -33.39
CA ASP A 591 -12.24 0.23 -32.31
C ASP A 591 -10.92 -0.51 -32.57
N HIS A 592 -10.98 -1.75 -33.06
CA HIS A 592 -9.80 -2.54 -33.41
C HIS A 592 -8.94 -1.88 -34.51
N GLU A 593 -9.56 -1.38 -35.58
CA GLU A 593 -8.86 -0.67 -36.67
C GLU A 593 -8.22 0.64 -36.20
N MET A 594 -8.85 1.37 -35.26
CA MET A 594 -8.25 2.57 -34.67
C MET A 594 -7.00 2.25 -33.85
N LEU A 595 -6.99 1.11 -33.14
CA LEU A 595 -5.87 0.67 -32.31
C LEU A 595 -4.68 0.17 -33.14
N GLU A 596 -4.92 -0.55 -34.24
CA GLU A 596 -3.83 -1.03 -35.11
C GLU A 596 -3.09 0.10 -35.86
N ASN A 597 -3.75 1.25 -36.09
CA ASN A 597 -3.21 2.37 -36.87
C ASN A 597 -2.43 3.41 -36.03
N ASN A 598 -2.30 3.24 -34.71
CA ASN A 598 -1.62 4.20 -33.82
C ASN A 598 -0.37 3.58 -33.13
N PRO A 599 0.88 3.89 -33.56
CA PRO A 599 2.09 3.20 -33.08
C PRO A 599 2.51 3.50 -31.63
N ALA A 600 1.76 4.34 -30.90
CA ALA A 600 2.10 4.78 -29.55
C ALA A 600 1.41 3.99 -28.42
N HIS A 601 0.51 3.06 -28.72
CA HIS A 601 -0.14 2.22 -27.69
C HIS A 601 0.26 0.75 -27.81
N HIS A 602 0.96 0.24 -26.81
CA HIS A 602 1.04 -1.20 -26.58
C HIS A 602 -0.33 -1.69 -26.09
N ARG A 603 -1.07 -2.37 -26.98
CA ARG A 603 -1.97 -3.54 -26.86
C ARG A 603 -2.71 -3.91 -25.55
N ARG A 604 -2.72 -3.08 -24.51
CA ARG A 604 -3.20 -3.42 -23.15
C ARG A 604 -4.38 -2.61 -22.64
N GLU A 605 -4.85 -1.60 -23.38
CA GLU A 605 -5.74 -0.60 -22.78
C GLU A 605 -7.24 -0.74 -23.08
N GLN A 606 -7.71 -1.59 -24.00
CA GLN A 606 -9.15 -1.72 -24.26
C GLN A 606 -9.50 -3.15 -24.74
N ILE A 607 -10.17 -3.93 -23.88
CA ILE A 607 -10.91 -5.18 -24.18
C ILE A 607 -12.35 -4.99 -23.68
#